data_AF-A0A9P7MV59-F1
#
_entry.id   AF-A0A9P7MV59-F1
#
_cell.length_a   1.000
_cell.length_b   1.000
_cell.length_c   1.000
_cell.angle_alpha   90.00
_cell.angle_beta   90.00
_cell.angle_gamma   90.00
#
_symmetry.space_group_name_H-M   'P 1'
#
loop_
_entity.id
_entity.type
_entity.pdbx_description
1 polymer ?
#
loop_
_entity_poly.entity_id
_entity_poly.type
_entity_poly.pdbx_seq_one_letter_code
_entity_poly.pdbx_strand_id
1 'polypeptide(L)'
;MATAVQTSYCCPTCGSMNIPPTNNTNNTTITNTTNTNDAPIAQEDTPSADLLLRQAQSRIAQLEAQVTELNAKAASTVSRWADYEAELQTLRSTAPPPPTSQQRPSTPRHQTDPPTTTQQSSPPSMLQQGTSRISSLLYPRKSTPNLRRVDMPPPPLPASPGGASTEDLMEALSREQTLRREAEGRLSATSKEVEELSVSLFEQANEMVADERRARARLEERVGELERRDKEKKKRLERLEGAMGRIEKARHLLEA
;
A
#
# COMPACT_ATOMS: atom_id res chain seq x y z
N MET A 1 -18.00 -13.94 46.28
CA MET A 1 -18.61 -13.07 45.25
C MET A 1 -17.53 -12.09 44.79
N ALA A 2 -16.92 -12.34 43.64
CA ALA A 2 -15.92 -11.45 43.05
C ALA A 2 -16.33 -11.22 41.59
N THR A 3 -16.82 -10.01 41.31
CA THR A 3 -17.19 -9.53 39.99
C THR A 3 -15.94 -9.07 39.26
N ALA A 4 -15.55 -9.78 38.20
CA ALA A 4 -14.55 -9.29 37.25
C ALA A 4 -15.24 -8.38 36.23
N VAL A 5 -15.01 -7.07 36.35
CA VAL A 5 -15.36 -6.09 35.33
C VAL A 5 -14.35 -6.26 34.20
N GLN A 6 -14.80 -6.80 33.07
CA GLN A 6 -13.97 -7.00 31.89
C GLN A 6 -14.00 -5.71 31.07
N THR A 7 -12.99 -4.87 31.25
CA THR A 7 -12.75 -3.68 30.43
C THR A 7 -12.29 -4.11 29.04
N SER A 8 -13.17 -3.90 28.05
CA SER A 8 -12.88 -4.08 26.63
C SER A 8 -12.17 -2.82 26.12
N TYR A 9 -10.90 -2.96 25.72
CA TYR A 9 -10.15 -1.94 25.02
C TYR A 9 -10.25 -2.20 23.52
N CYS A 10 -10.99 -1.36 22.80
CA CYS A 10 -11.04 -1.34 21.33
C CYS A 10 -9.97 -0.38 20.79
N CYS A 11 -9.14 -0.86 19.86
CA CYS A 11 -8.12 -0.07 19.18
C CYS A 11 -8.70 0.57 17.90
N PRO A 12 -8.51 1.89 17.61
CA PRO A 12 -9.29 2.57 16.57
C PRO A 12 -8.84 2.38 15.11
N THR A 13 -7.86 1.52 14.79
CA THR A 13 -7.22 1.61 13.45
C THR A 13 -6.85 0.28 12.77
N CYS A 14 -7.28 -0.87 13.27
CA CYS A 14 -7.11 -2.13 12.54
C CYS A 14 -8.38 -3.00 12.54
N GLY A 15 -8.94 -3.22 11.35
CA GLY A 15 -10.09 -4.10 11.12
C GLY A 15 -9.73 -5.59 11.13
N SER A 16 -8.94 -6.05 12.10
CA SER A 16 -8.58 -7.46 12.24
C SER A 16 -9.40 -8.10 13.34
N MET A 17 -10.41 -8.87 12.95
CA MET A 17 -11.10 -9.81 13.84
C MET A 17 -10.10 -10.87 14.31
N ASN A 18 -9.79 -10.86 15.61
CA ASN A 18 -9.05 -11.92 16.28
C ASN A 18 -9.98 -13.14 16.43
N ILE A 19 -9.73 -14.19 15.64
CA ILE A 19 -10.46 -15.46 15.73
C ILE A 19 -9.71 -16.36 16.73
N PRO A 20 -10.35 -16.87 17.80
CA PRO A 20 -9.69 -17.79 18.72
C PRO A 20 -9.44 -19.16 18.04
N PRO A 21 -8.34 -19.86 18.37
CA PRO A 21 -8.03 -21.16 17.77
C PRO A 21 -8.95 -22.24 18.35
N THR A 22 -9.85 -22.80 17.53
CA THR A 22 -10.55 -24.04 17.88
C THR A 22 -9.63 -25.22 17.62
N ASN A 23 -9.09 -25.77 18.69
CA ASN A 23 -8.42 -27.06 18.74
C ASN A 23 -9.42 -28.17 18.33
N ASN A 24 -9.14 -28.92 17.27
CA ASN A 24 -9.74 -30.24 17.09
C ASN A 24 -8.79 -31.18 16.34
N THR A 25 -8.00 -31.89 17.12
CA THR A 25 -7.27 -33.10 16.74
C THR A 25 -8.27 -34.24 16.58
N ASN A 26 -8.39 -34.81 15.37
CA ASN A 26 -8.80 -36.21 15.20
C ASN A 26 -8.17 -36.75 13.91
N ASN A 27 -7.07 -37.48 14.08
CA ASN A 27 -6.48 -38.36 13.08
C ASN A 27 -7.39 -39.60 12.93
N THR A 28 -7.88 -39.88 11.73
CA THR A 28 -8.45 -41.19 11.40
C THR A 28 -7.62 -41.82 10.29
N THR A 29 -6.77 -42.73 10.70
CA THR A 29 -6.02 -43.69 9.89
C THR A 29 -7.00 -44.50 9.02
N ILE A 30 -6.88 -44.41 7.70
CA ILE A 30 -7.55 -45.32 6.76
C ILE A 30 -6.59 -46.48 6.46
N THR A 31 -6.91 -47.65 7.00
CA THR A 31 -6.34 -48.94 6.59
C THR A 31 -7.19 -49.51 5.45
N ASN A 32 -6.55 -49.80 4.32
CA ASN A 32 -7.14 -50.53 3.20
C ASN A 32 -7.07 -52.05 3.45
N THR A 33 -8.19 -52.76 3.30
CA THR A 33 -8.21 -54.23 3.16
C THR A 33 -9.40 -54.69 2.28
N THR A 34 -9.05 -55.18 1.08
CA THR A 34 -9.58 -56.34 0.30
C THR A 34 -11.08 -56.68 0.19
N ASN A 35 -11.54 -56.74 -1.08
CA ASN A 35 -12.42 -57.72 -1.77
C ASN A 35 -13.39 -58.61 -0.97
N THR A 36 -14.68 -58.64 -1.37
CA THR A 36 -15.38 -59.78 -2.04
C THR A 36 -16.87 -59.49 -2.24
N ASN A 37 -17.46 -60.13 -3.25
CA ASN A 37 -18.84 -60.00 -3.75
C ASN A 37 -19.91 -60.44 -2.73
N ASP A 38 -21.06 -59.75 -2.73
CA ASP A 38 -22.43 -60.29 -2.86
C ASP A 38 -23.46 -59.29 -2.29
N ALA A 39 -24.50 -58.97 -3.07
CA ALA A 39 -25.70 -58.29 -2.57
C ALA A 39 -26.76 -59.35 -2.21
N PRO A 40 -27.61 -59.09 -1.20
CA PRO A 40 -28.92 -58.58 -1.57
C PRO A 40 -29.46 -57.47 -0.65
N ILE A 41 -30.42 -56.75 -1.21
CA ILE A 41 -31.16 -55.58 -0.72
C ILE A 41 -31.84 -55.85 0.63
N ALA A 42 -31.56 -55.00 1.63
CA ALA A 42 -32.48 -54.65 2.72
C ALA A 42 -32.03 -53.38 3.47
N GLN A 43 -32.87 -52.34 3.41
CA GLN A 43 -33.04 -51.25 4.39
C GLN A 43 -31.82 -50.33 4.64
N GLU A 44 -31.70 -49.30 3.80
CA GLU A 44 -31.04 -48.07 4.20
C GLU A 44 -31.87 -47.37 5.28
N ASP A 45 -31.46 -47.49 6.54
CA ASP A 45 -31.75 -46.47 7.52
C ASP A 45 -30.98 -45.21 7.11
N THR A 46 -31.70 -44.24 6.54
CA THR A 46 -31.19 -42.90 6.16
C THR A 46 -31.35 -41.80 7.23
N PRO A 47 -31.44 -42.03 8.57
CA PRO A 47 -31.60 -40.91 9.50
C PRO A 47 -30.35 -40.03 9.57
N SER A 48 -29.18 -40.56 9.21
CA SER A 48 -27.92 -39.80 9.19
C SER A 48 -27.82 -38.86 7.97
N ALA A 49 -28.25 -39.32 6.79
CA ALA A 49 -28.27 -38.50 5.58
C ALA A 49 -29.29 -37.35 5.71
N ASP A 50 -30.47 -37.64 6.28
CA ASP A 50 -31.50 -36.63 6.53
C ASP A 50 -31.06 -35.58 7.56
N LEU A 51 -30.33 -35.99 8.61
CA LEU A 51 -29.77 -35.07 9.59
C LEU A 51 -28.73 -34.14 8.96
N LEU A 52 -27.83 -34.67 8.12
CA LEU A 52 -26.85 -33.88 7.39
C LEU A 52 -27.50 -32.91 6.41
N LEU A 53 -28.57 -33.33 5.72
CA LEU A 53 -29.33 -32.47 4.83
C LEU A 53 -29.98 -31.31 5.58
N ARG A 54 -30.58 -31.57 6.76
CA ARG A 54 -31.14 -30.50 7.62
C ARG A 54 -30.07 -29.56 8.16
N GLN A 55 -28.90 -30.09 8.51
CA GLN A 55 -27.76 -29.27 8.92
C GLN A 55 -27.26 -28.38 7.78
N ALA A 56 -27.15 -28.93 6.57
CA ALA A 56 -26.76 -28.19 5.37
C ALA A 56 -27.78 -27.09 5.05
N GLN A 57 -29.08 -27.38 5.11
CA GLN A 57 -30.15 -26.40 4.89
C GLN A 57 -30.11 -25.26 5.92
N SER A 58 -29.92 -25.58 7.21
CA SER A 58 -29.73 -24.58 8.27
C SER A 58 -28.52 -23.69 8.00
N ARG A 59 -27.40 -24.29 7.57
CA ARG A 59 -26.19 -23.54 7.26
C ARG A 59 -26.37 -22.64 6.04
N ILE A 60 -27.08 -23.08 5.01
CA ILE A 60 -27.40 -22.28 3.82
C ILE A 60 -28.24 -21.07 4.23
N ALA A 61 -29.33 -21.27 4.99
CA ALA A 61 -30.17 -20.17 5.46
C ALA A 61 -29.39 -19.15 6.30
N GLN A 62 -28.47 -19.62 7.15
CA GLN A 62 -27.60 -18.73 7.93
C GLN A 62 -26.65 -17.92 7.02
N LEU A 63 -26.05 -18.56 6.02
CA LEU A 63 -25.14 -17.90 5.09
C LEU A 63 -25.90 -16.88 4.21
N GLU A 64 -27.09 -17.22 3.75
CA GLU A 64 -27.96 -16.31 3.00
C GLU A 64 -28.31 -15.08 3.84
N ALA A 65 -28.70 -15.25 5.11
CA ALA A 65 -28.96 -14.15 6.01
C ALA A 65 -27.72 -13.23 6.17
N GLN A 66 -26.53 -13.82 6.36
CA GLN A 66 -25.29 -13.06 6.46
C GLN A 66 -24.97 -12.29 5.17
N VAL A 67 -25.20 -12.89 4.00
CA VAL A 67 -25.01 -12.21 2.71
C VAL A 67 -25.98 -11.04 2.58
N THR A 68 -27.25 -11.20 2.98
CA THR A 68 -28.21 -10.09 2.95
C THR A 68 -27.82 -8.95 3.89
N GLU A 69 -27.32 -9.25 5.08
CA GLU A 69 -26.84 -8.23 6.04
C GLU A 69 -25.62 -7.49 5.50
N LEU A 70 -24.64 -8.23 4.97
CA LEU A 70 -23.44 -7.64 4.38
C LEU A 70 -23.79 -6.77 3.16
N ASN A 71 -24.73 -7.21 2.33
CA ASN A 71 -25.21 -6.41 1.20
C ASN A 71 -25.95 -5.15 1.67
N ALA A 72 -26.78 -5.23 2.70
CA ALA A 72 -27.44 -4.06 3.27
C ALA A 72 -26.42 -3.06 3.85
N LYS A 73 -25.36 -3.55 4.50
CA LYS A 73 -24.26 -2.73 4.99
C LYS A 73 -23.44 -2.11 3.86
N ALA A 74 -23.16 -2.87 2.80
CA ALA A 74 -22.49 -2.33 1.62
C ALA A 74 -23.33 -1.21 0.98
N ALA A 75 -24.63 -1.42 0.82
CA ALA A 75 -25.55 -0.41 0.29
C ALA A 75 -25.59 0.87 1.14
N SER A 76 -25.61 0.76 2.48
CA SER A 76 -25.58 1.94 3.35
C SER A 76 -24.25 2.70 3.26
N THR A 77 -23.12 1.99 3.15
CA THR A 77 -21.83 2.65 2.93
C THR A 77 -21.76 3.33 1.58
N VAL A 78 -22.24 2.71 0.50
CA VAL A 78 -22.28 3.33 -0.84
C VAL A 78 -23.15 4.58 -0.84
N SER A 79 -24.32 4.56 -0.18
CA SER A 79 -25.15 5.75 -0.01
C SER A 79 -24.39 6.87 0.70
N ARG A 80 -23.65 6.53 1.76
CA ARG A 80 -22.85 7.50 2.51
C ARG A 80 -21.69 8.07 1.68
N TRP A 81 -21.09 7.28 0.81
CA TRP A 81 -20.03 7.74 -0.10
C TRP A 81 -20.57 8.70 -1.16
N ALA A 82 -21.78 8.47 -1.66
CA ALA A 82 -22.45 9.39 -2.56
C ALA A 82 -22.69 10.76 -1.89
N ASP A 83 -23.07 10.79 -0.61
CA ASP A 83 -23.20 12.03 0.15
C ASP A 83 -21.86 12.80 0.24
N TYR A 84 -20.76 12.08 0.53
CA TYR A 84 -19.42 12.69 0.59
C TYR A 84 -18.92 13.17 -0.76
N GLU A 85 -19.24 12.47 -1.85
CA GLU A 85 -18.90 12.93 -3.21
C GLU A 85 -19.62 14.23 -3.55
N ALA A 86 -20.91 14.35 -3.19
CA ALA A 86 -21.66 15.59 -3.38
C ALA A 86 -21.04 16.75 -2.59
N GLU A 87 -20.61 16.53 -1.35
CA GLU A 87 -19.91 17.53 -0.54
C GLU A 87 -18.55 17.93 -1.15
N LEU A 88 -17.79 16.98 -1.71
CA LEU A 88 -16.54 17.30 -2.41
C LEU A 88 -16.78 18.15 -3.66
N GLN A 89 -17.87 17.93 -4.38
CA GLN A 89 -18.21 18.74 -5.56
C GLN A 89 -18.63 20.17 -5.18
N THR A 90 -19.36 20.35 -4.08
CA THR A 90 -19.71 21.70 -3.59
C THR A 90 -18.48 22.45 -3.11
N LEU A 91 -17.55 21.78 -2.41
CA LEU A 91 -16.28 22.40 -2.00
C LEU A 91 -15.40 22.77 -3.19
N ARG A 92 -15.33 21.92 -4.23
CA ARG A 92 -14.57 22.21 -5.46
C ARG A 92 -15.15 23.36 -6.27
N SER A 93 -16.47 23.47 -6.36
CA SER A 93 -17.12 24.60 -7.05
C SER A 93 -17.00 25.91 -6.28
N THR A 94 -16.83 25.84 -4.95
CA THR A 94 -16.56 27.02 -4.10
C THR A 94 -15.09 27.46 -4.14
N ALA A 95 -14.17 26.59 -4.60
CA ALA A 95 -12.76 26.92 -4.71
C ALA A 95 -12.47 27.74 -5.99
N PRO A 96 -11.77 28.89 -5.90
CA PRO A 96 -11.48 29.74 -7.06
C PRO A 96 -10.49 29.06 -8.04
N PRO A 97 -10.66 29.24 -9.36
CA PRO A 97 -9.75 28.66 -10.36
C PRO A 97 -8.37 29.33 -10.34
N PRO A 98 -7.26 28.58 -10.55
CA PRO A 98 -5.92 29.17 -10.65
C PRO A 98 -5.77 29.99 -11.95
N PRO A 99 -5.03 31.12 -11.93
CA PRO A 99 -4.83 31.95 -13.11
C PRO A 99 -3.92 31.25 -14.13
N THR A 100 -4.46 31.01 -15.33
CA THR A 100 -3.70 30.61 -16.53
C THR A 100 -2.89 31.80 -17.03
N SER A 101 -1.56 31.71 -16.97
CA SER A 101 -0.65 32.64 -17.67
C SER A 101 0.20 31.95 -18.71
N GLN A 102 0.38 32.69 -19.79
CA GLN A 102 0.72 32.32 -21.15
C GLN A 102 2.22 32.04 -21.36
N GLN A 103 2.47 31.17 -22.35
CA GLN A 103 3.61 31.07 -23.27
C GLN A 103 4.96 31.75 -22.91
N ARG A 104 6.04 30.96 -22.92
CA ARG A 104 7.40 31.44 -23.19
C ARG A 104 8.24 30.45 -24.02
N PRO A 105 9.27 30.94 -24.73
CA PRO A 105 9.81 30.38 -25.96
C PRO A 105 10.94 29.38 -25.74
N SER A 106 11.11 28.51 -26.73
CA SER A 106 12.19 27.53 -26.88
C SER A 106 13.56 28.18 -27.14
N THR A 107 14.58 27.74 -26.41
CA THR A 107 16.01 27.91 -26.74
C THR A 107 16.72 26.55 -26.74
N PRO A 108 17.78 26.37 -27.56
CA PRO A 108 18.18 25.07 -28.09
C PRO A 108 19.13 24.33 -27.14
N ARG A 109 18.94 23.01 -27.04
CA ARG A 109 19.86 22.11 -26.31
C ARG A 109 20.84 21.45 -27.29
N HIS A 110 22.13 21.58 -26.97
CA HIS A 110 23.22 20.83 -27.59
C HIS A 110 22.99 19.32 -27.48
N GLN A 111 23.12 18.64 -28.63
CA GLN A 111 23.10 17.20 -28.80
C GLN A 111 24.48 16.60 -28.54
N THR A 112 24.49 15.49 -27.81
CA THR A 112 25.43 14.38 -28.00
C THR A 112 24.67 13.09 -27.74
N ASP A 113 24.35 12.37 -28.82
CA ASP A 113 23.73 11.03 -28.83
C ASP A 113 24.69 9.93 -28.32
N PRO A 114 24.18 8.71 -28.07
CA PRO A 114 24.24 7.68 -29.14
C PRO A 114 22.92 6.85 -29.31
N PRO A 115 22.79 6.03 -30.38
CA PRO A 115 21.50 5.81 -31.05
C PRO A 115 20.85 4.42 -30.92
N THR A 116 19.56 4.41 -31.29
CA THR A 116 18.77 3.40 -32.06
C THR A 116 17.80 2.43 -31.35
N THR A 117 16.54 2.48 -31.84
CA THR A 117 15.47 1.45 -31.89
C THR A 117 14.72 1.21 -30.57
N THR A 118 13.43 1.53 -30.39
CA THR A 118 12.24 1.09 -31.14
C THR A 118 11.03 1.96 -30.75
N GLN A 119 10.10 2.18 -31.68
CA GLN A 119 8.86 2.91 -31.48
C GLN A 119 7.88 2.16 -30.56
N GLN A 120 7.31 2.82 -29.56
CA GLN A 120 5.95 2.57 -29.07
C GLN A 120 5.45 3.75 -28.22
N SER A 121 4.29 4.26 -28.61
CA SER A 121 3.55 5.37 -28.03
C SER A 121 3.03 5.05 -26.63
N SER A 122 3.34 5.91 -25.65
CA SER A 122 2.67 5.98 -24.34
C SER A 122 2.68 7.44 -23.84
N PRO A 123 1.62 7.92 -23.15
CA PRO A 123 1.46 9.32 -22.78
C PRO A 123 2.49 9.77 -21.73
N PRO A 124 2.88 11.06 -21.68
CA PRO A 124 3.89 11.52 -20.74
C PRO A 124 3.37 11.50 -19.30
N SER A 125 4.10 10.77 -18.46
CA SER A 125 3.94 10.72 -17.00
C SER A 125 4.23 12.09 -16.38
N MET A 126 3.20 12.73 -15.84
CA MET A 126 3.18 14.09 -15.29
C MET A 126 3.41 14.11 -13.77
N LEU A 127 4.43 13.43 -13.24
CA LEU A 127 4.65 13.40 -11.78
C LEU A 127 6.10 13.56 -11.30
N GLN A 128 7.04 13.96 -12.17
CA GLN A 128 8.46 13.99 -11.78
C GLN A 128 9.15 15.36 -11.86
N GLN A 129 8.39 16.46 -11.86
CA GLN A 129 8.95 17.83 -11.83
C GLN A 129 8.31 18.69 -10.72
N GLY A 130 8.31 18.21 -9.48
CA GLY A 130 7.71 18.93 -8.34
C GLY A 130 8.69 19.49 -7.31
N THR A 131 9.89 18.93 -7.16
CA THR A 131 10.67 19.12 -5.92
C THR A 131 11.78 20.17 -5.97
N SER A 132 12.13 20.71 -7.16
CA SER A 132 13.24 21.68 -7.28
C SER A 132 12.85 23.15 -7.11
N ARG A 133 11.57 23.48 -6.86
CA ARG A 133 11.07 24.88 -6.78
C ARG A 133 10.84 25.37 -5.35
N ILE A 134 10.82 24.47 -4.36
CA ILE A 134 10.57 24.80 -2.94
C ILE A 134 11.80 25.38 -2.23
N SER A 135 13.01 25.18 -2.77
CA SER A 135 14.24 25.73 -2.18
C SER A 135 14.40 27.25 -2.35
N SER A 136 13.59 27.89 -3.20
CA SER A 136 13.67 29.33 -3.47
C SER A 136 12.84 30.21 -2.52
N LEU A 137 11.95 29.61 -1.72
CA LEU A 137 11.04 30.33 -0.83
C LEU A 137 11.51 30.35 0.64
N LEU A 138 12.56 29.59 0.97
CA LEU A 138 13.09 29.47 2.34
C LEU A 138 14.26 30.42 2.65
N TYR A 139 14.68 31.24 1.70
CA TYR A 139 15.68 32.29 1.94
C TYR A 139 15.29 33.62 1.26
N PRO A 140 14.72 34.58 2.01
CA PRO A 140 14.78 35.99 1.65
C PRO A 140 16.24 36.46 1.79
N ARG A 141 17.10 36.15 0.82
CA ARG A 141 18.39 36.84 0.70
C ARG A 141 18.09 38.30 0.35
N LYS A 142 18.21 39.19 1.35
CA LYS A 142 18.57 40.60 1.16
C LYS A 142 19.74 40.64 0.17
N SER A 143 19.46 40.93 -1.09
CA SER A 143 20.45 41.25 -2.10
C SER A 143 20.23 42.70 -2.48
N THR A 144 21.14 43.53 -2.01
CA THR A 144 21.34 44.90 -2.41
C THR A 144 21.64 44.94 -3.92
N PRO A 145 20.86 45.66 -4.75
CA PRO A 145 21.32 46.00 -6.09
C PRO A 145 22.17 47.25 -6.01
N ASN A 146 23.45 47.07 -6.33
CA ASN A 146 24.42 48.14 -6.54
C ASN A 146 23.96 49.10 -7.66
N LEU A 147 23.96 50.39 -7.34
CA LEU A 147 24.30 51.54 -8.19
C LEU A 147 23.97 51.42 -9.70
N ARG A 148 22.77 51.85 -10.11
CA ARG A 148 22.61 52.68 -11.33
C ARG A 148 21.61 53.80 -11.12
N ARG A 149 22.18 54.99 -10.97
CA ARG A 149 21.58 56.32 -11.08
C ARG A 149 20.94 56.46 -12.47
N VAL A 150 19.62 56.61 -12.52
CA VAL A 150 18.90 57.20 -13.66
C VAL A 150 17.78 58.05 -13.06
N ASP A 151 17.76 59.32 -13.45
CA ASP A 151 16.85 60.36 -12.99
C ASP A 151 15.37 59.98 -13.18
N MET A 152 14.61 59.97 -12.08
CA MET A 152 13.14 59.89 -12.05
C MET A 152 12.68 60.51 -10.71
N PRO A 153 11.60 61.32 -10.65
CA PRO A 153 11.25 62.11 -9.47
C PRO A 153 10.88 61.22 -8.27
N PRO A 154 11.11 61.70 -7.03
CA PRO A 154 10.99 60.87 -5.84
C PRO A 154 9.52 60.52 -5.55
N PRO A 155 9.22 59.27 -5.15
CA PRO A 155 7.94 58.93 -4.53
C PRO A 155 7.81 59.67 -3.19
N PRO A 156 6.58 59.99 -2.72
CA PRO A 156 6.38 60.66 -1.44
C PRO A 156 6.93 59.77 -0.32
N LEU A 157 7.88 60.33 0.43
CA LEU A 157 8.45 59.73 1.63
C LEU A 157 7.32 59.39 2.62
N PRO A 158 7.27 58.18 3.19
CA PRO A 158 6.46 57.95 4.37
C PRO A 158 7.00 58.83 5.50
N ALA A 159 6.08 59.48 6.22
CA ALA A 159 6.35 60.39 7.31
C ALA A 159 7.41 59.82 8.28
N SER A 160 8.36 60.69 8.64
CA SER A 160 9.30 60.49 9.73
C SER A 160 8.58 59.99 10.99
N PRO A 161 9.03 58.92 11.68
CA PRO A 161 8.51 58.55 12.98
C PRO A 161 9.06 59.54 14.02
N GLY A 162 8.46 60.73 14.06
CA GLY A 162 8.70 61.69 15.11
C GLY A 162 8.05 61.19 16.40
N GLY A 163 8.86 60.70 17.33
CA GLY A 163 8.49 60.59 18.74
C GLY A 163 7.93 59.25 19.22
N ALA A 164 8.43 58.10 18.74
CA ALA A 164 8.28 56.89 19.55
C ALA A 164 9.09 57.08 20.84
N SER A 165 8.43 57.08 22.00
CA SER A 165 9.13 57.16 23.27
C SER A 165 10.04 55.93 23.42
N THR A 166 11.10 56.03 24.21
CA THR A 166 11.98 54.88 24.47
C THR A 166 11.20 53.66 24.98
N GLU A 167 10.10 53.91 25.69
CA GLU A 167 9.17 52.90 26.19
C GLU A 167 8.45 52.18 25.05
N ASP A 168 7.91 52.91 24.06
CA ASP A 168 7.25 52.33 22.89
C ASP A 168 8.21 51.45 22.08
N LEU A 169 9.49 51.83 22.00
CA LEU A 169 10.53 51.06 21.33
C LEU A 169 10.83 49.73 22.06
N MET A 170 10.90 49.77 23.40
CA MET A 170 11.11 48.57 24.22
C MET A 170 9.90 47.63 24.14
N GLU A 171 8.69 48.17 24.14
CA GLU A 171 7.45 47.39 23.97
C GLU A 171 7.33 46.80 22.55
N ALA A 172 7.74 47.53 21.51
CA ALA A 172 7.77 47.01 20.14
C ALA A 172 8.79 45.88 20.00
N LEU A 173 9.97 46.02 20.60
CA LEU A 173 11.03 45.00 20.56
C LEU A 173 10.64 43.75 21.35
N SER A 174 10.00 43.88 22.51
CA SER A 174 9.52 42.73 23.28
C SER A 174 8.43 41.95 22.55
N ARG A 175 7.52 42.64 21.84
CA ARG A 175 6.53 42.03 20.95
C ARG A 175 7.19 41.30 19.79
N GLU A 176 8.18 41.92 19.13
CA GLU A 176 8.91 41.30 18.02
C GLU A 176 9.67 40.04 18.46
N GLN A 177 10.35 40.08 19.60
CA GLN A 177 11.03 38.92 20.18
C GLN A 177 10.07 37.80 20.56
N THR A 178 8.89 38.14 21.09
CA THR A 178 7.85 37.15 21.43
C THR A 178 7.33 36.46 20.18
N LEU A 179 7.02 37.23 19.12
CA LEU A 179 6.59 36.69 17.83
C LEU A 179 7.68 35.80 17.20
N ARG A 180 8.96 36.19 17.29
CA ARG A 180 10.07 35.33 16.83
C ARG A 180 10.14 34.03 17.61
N ARG A 181 10.08 34.09 18.95
CA ARG A 181 10.13 32.89 19.79
C ARG A 181 8.96 31.94 19.50
N GLU A 182 7.77 32.49 19.27
CA GLU A 182 6.59 31.71 18.88
C GLU A 182 6.78 31.06 17.50
N ALA A 183 7.27 31.80 16.51
CA ALA A 183 7.55 31.29 15.17
C ALA A 183 8.65 30.22 15.17
N GLU A 184 9.74 30.43 15.92
CA GLU A 184 10.81 29.46 16.13
C GLU A 184 10.30 28.20 16.84
N GLY A 185 9.41 28.36 17.83
CA GLY A 185 8.75 27.24 18.51
C GLY A 185 7.89 26.40 17.55
N ARG A 186 7.10 27.05 16.69
CA ARG A 186 6.32 26.37 15.63
C ARG A 186 7.24 25.66 14.63
N LEU A 187 8.30 26.31 14.19
CA LEU A 187 9.29 25.69 13.29
C LEU A 187 9.91 24.45 13.93
N SER A 188 10.33 24.54 15.19
CA SER A 188 10.89 23.41 15.95
C SER A 188 9.89 22.26 16.10
N ALA A 189 8.63 22.56 16.44
CA ALA A 189 7.58 21.54 16.53
C ALA A 189 7.37 20.81 15.20
N THR A 190 7.24 21.56 14.09
CA THR A 190 7.10 20.94 12.76
C THR A 190 8.33 20.14 12.35
N SER A 191 9.53 20.60 12.69
CA SER A 191 10.77 19.87 12.41
C SER A 191 10.80 18.53 13.14
N LYS A 192 10.30 18.48 14.38
CA LYS A 192 10.22 17.26 15.19
C LYS A 192 9.19 16.28 14.64
N GLU A 193 8.02 16.77 14.23
CA GLU A 193 6.99 15.93 13.59
C GLU A 193 7.48 15.31 12.28
N VAL A 194 8.23 16.07 11.47
CA VAL A 194 8.83 15.56 10.24
C VAL A 194 9.90 14.50 10.55
N GLU A 195 10.71 14.71 11.59
CA GLU A 195 11.69 13.72 12.02
C GLU A 195 11.00 12.43 12.49
N GLU A 196 9.97 12.51 13.34
CA GLU A 196 9.20 11.37 13.82
C GLU A 196 8.53 10.60 12.67
N LEU A 197 7.91 11.31 11.73
CA LEU A 197 7.33 10.69 10.53
C LEU A 197 8.40 10.02 9.67
N SER A 198 9.58 10.65 9.54
CA SER A 198 10.67 10.07 8.77
C SER A 198 11.18 8.78 9.41
N VAL A 199 11.34 8.73 10.73
CA VAL A 199 11.75 7.53 11.47
C VAL A 199 10.73 6.42 11.29
N SER A 200 9.43 6.72 11.46
CA SER A 200 8.36 5.73 11.28
C SER A 200 8.32 5.18 9.85
N LEU A 201 8.47 6.04 8.83
CA LEU A 201 8.49 5.62 7.44
C LEU A 201 9.71 4.73 7.12
N PHE A 202 10.89 5.06 7.65
CA PHE A 202 12.08 4.24 7.47
C PHE A 202 11.97 2.90 8.20
N GLU A 203 11.39 2.87 9.39
CA GLU A 203 11.15 1.63 10.13
C GLU A 203 10.19 0.70 9.36
N GLN A 204 9.05 1.23 8.91
CA GLN A 204 8.08 0.49 8.10
C GLN A 204 8.69 -0.02 6.79
N ALA A 205 9.46 0.82 6.10
CA ALA A 205 10.15 0.43 4.88
C ALA A 205 11.18 -0.68 5.14
N ASN A 206 11.93 -0.60 6.24
CA ASN A 206 12.89 -1.63 6.62
C ASN A 206 12.21 -2.95 6.97
N GLU A 207 11.08 -2.92 7.67
CA GLU A 207 10.28 -4.12 7.98
C GLU A 207 9.78 -4.80 6.71
N MET A 208 9.16 -4.04 5.79
CA MET A 208 8.67 -4.58 4.52
C MET A 208 9.78 -5.23 3.69
N VAL A 209 10.97 -4.61 3.66
CA VAL A 209 12.14 -5.17 2.96
C VAL A 209 12.66 -6.41 3.67
N ALA A 210 12.64 -6.46 5.00
CA ALA A 210 13.04 -7.64 5.76
C ALA A 210 12.10 -8.82 5.48
N ASP A 211 10.79 -8.58 5.43
CA ASP A 211 9.80 -9.60 5.11
C ASP A 211 9.93 -10.10 3.67
N GLU A 212 10.15 -9.20 2.71
CA GLU A 212 10.44 -9.58 1.32
C GLU A 212 11.70 -10.46 1.25
N ARG A 213 12.79 -10.08 1.95
CA ARG A 213 14.02 -10.88 1.98
C ARG A 213 13.79 -12.26 2.59
N ARG A 214 13.01 -12.35 3.67
CA ARG A 214 12.64 -13.63 4.32
C ARG A 214 11.79 -14.49 3.40
N ALA A 215 10.77 -13.90 2.77
CA ALA A 215 9.88 -14.59 1.85
C ALA A 215 10.64 -15.11 0.62
N ARG A 216 11.49 -14.25 0.05
CA ARG A 216 12.36 -14.60 -1.08
C ARG A 216 13.32 -15.73 -0.74
N ALA A 217 13.98 -15.69 0.42
CA ALA A 217 14.86 -16.78 0.85
C ALA A 217 14.12 -18.13 0.99
N ARG A 218 12.90 -18.12 1.56
CA ARG A 218 12.06 -19.33 1.66
C ARG A 218 11.65 -19.88 0.29
N LEU A 219 11.33 -19.00 -0.66
CA LEU A 219 11.01 -19.41 -2.03
C LEU A 219 12.24 -19.96 -2.75
N GLU A 220 13.39 -19.31 -2.62
CA GLU A 220 14.65 -19.76 -3.22
C GLU A 220 15.07 -21.14 -2.68
N GLU A 221 14.91 -21.40 -1.38
CA GLU A 221 15.09 -22.73 -0.77
C GLU A 221 14.15 -23.76 -1.42
N ARG A 222 12.85 -23.46 -1.49
CA ARG A 222 11.86 -24.39 -2.04
C ARG A 222 12.07 -24.69 -3.52
N VAL A 223 12.47 -23.68 -4.29
CA VAL A 223 12.85 -23.83 -5.70
C VAL A 223 14.08 -24.73 -5.81
N GLY A 224 15.11 -24.51 -5.00
CA GLY A 224 16.30 -25.37 -4.98
C GLY A 224 15.98 -26.85 -4.68
N GLU A 225 15.09 -27.12 -3.72
CA GLU A 225 14.62 -28.48 -3.44
C GLU A 225 13.87 -29.12 -4.62
N LEU A 226 12.99 -28.34 -5.27
CA LEU A 226 12.24 -28.79 -6.44
C LEU A 226 13.18 -29.14 -7.58
N GLU A 227 14.13 -28.26 -7.89
CA GLU A 227 15.13 -28.51 -8.93
C GLU A 227 15.98 -29.76 -8.64
N ARG A 228 16.37 -30.00 -7.38
CA ARG A 228 17.10 -31.22 -7.01
C ARG A 228 16.25 -32.46 -7.31
N ARG A 229 14.97 -32.45 -6.91
CA ARG A 229 14.05 -33.57 -7.17
C ARG A 229 13.83 -33.80 -8.66
N ASP A 230 13.70 -32.74 -9.44
CA ASP A 230 13.48 -32.84 -10.88
C ASP A 230 14.73 -33.37 -11.60
N LYS A 231 15.94 -32.96 -11.18
CA LYS A 231 17.20 -33.53 -11.66
C LYS A 231 17.29 -35.03 -11.37
N GLU A 232 16.88 -35.47 -10.18
CA GLU A 232 16.86 -36.90 -9.82
C GLU A 232 15.84 -37.70 -10.63
N LYS A 233 14.62 -37.16 -10.80
CA LYS A 233 13.58 -37.79 -11.63
C LYS A 233 14.02 -37.89 -13.09
N LYS A 234 14.60 -36.82 -13.65
CA LYS A 234 15.13 -36.82 -15.01
C LYS A 234 16.17 -37.92 -15.22
N LYS A 235 17.11 -38.07 -14.28
CA LYS A 235 18.12 -39.16 -14.33
C LYS A 235 17.49 -40.55 -14.28
N ARG A 236 16.40 -40.75 -13.51
CA ARG A 236 15.68 -42.02 -13.48
C ARG A 236 14.96 -42.30 -14.79
N LEU A 237 14.33 -41.26 -15.36
CA LEU A 237 13.64 -41.34 -16.64
C LEU A 237 14.61 -41.74 -17.76
N GLU A 238 15.76 -41.07 -17.85
CA GLU A 238 16.81 -41.37 -18.83
C GLU A 238 17.27 -42.84 -18.79
N ARG A 239 17.38 -43.41 -17.58
CA ARG A 239 17.72 -44.84 -17.42
C ARG A 239 16.60 -45.76 -17.92
N LEU A 240 15.34 -45.40 -17.65
CA LEU A 240 14.18 -46.15 -18.11
C LEU A 240 14.04 -46.06 -19.64
N GLU A 241 14.20 -44.87 -20.22
CA GLU A 241 14.19 -44.65 -21.67
C GLU A 241 15.30 -45.47 -22.35
N GLY A 242 16.51 -45.49 -21.78
CA GLY A 242 17.59 -46.33 -22.26
C GLY A 242 17.28 -47.83 -22.20
N ALA A 243 16.57 -48.30 -21.17
CA ALA A 243 16.14 -49.69 -21.07
C ALA A 243 15.01 -50.02 -22.06
N MET A 244 14.01 -49.16 -22.19
CA MET A 244 12.92 -49.29 -23.15
C MET A 244 13.44 -49.32 -24.59
N GLY A 245 14.37 -48.43 -24.94
CA GLY A 245 14.99 -48.42 -26.27
C GLY A 245 15.78 -49.69 -26.58
N ARG A 246 16.38 -50.35 -25.57
CA ARG A 246 17.00 -51.67 -25.76
C ARG A 246 15.96 -52.77 -25.99
N ILE A 247 14.86 -52.75 -25.25
CA ILE A 247 13.75 -53.71 -25.42
C ILE A 247 13.12 -53.55 -26.81
N GLU A 248 12.90 -52.32 -27.25
CA GLU A 248 12.31 -52.04 -28.56
C GLU A 248 13.20 -52.54 -29.71
N LYS A 249 14.52 -52.37 -29.61
CA LYS A 249 15.48 -52.95 -30.56
C LYS A 249 15.43 -54.48 -30.58
N ALA A 250 15.38 -55.12 -29.41
CA ALA A 250 15.28 -56.57 -29.32
C ALA A 250 13.96 -57.08 -29.93
N ARG A 251 12.84 -56.38 -29.68
CA ARG A 251 11.55 -56.70 -30.29
C ARG A 251 11.60 -56.62 -31.82
N HIS A 252 12.19 -55.57 -32.38
CA HIS A 252 12.33 -55.44 -33.84
C HIS A 252 13.14 -56.58 -34.47
N LEU A 253 14.15 -57.11 -33.77
CA LEU A 253 14.94 -58.26 -34.24
C LEU A 253 14.20 -59.60 -34.16
N LEU A 254 13.22 -59.73 -33.27
CA LEU A 254 12.41 -60.94 -33.13
C LEU A 254 11.19 -60.95 -34.06
N GLU A 255 10.74 -59.78 -34.51
CA GLU A 255 9.62 -59.61 -35.46
C GLU A 255 10.08 -59.55 -36.94
N ALA A 256 11.39 -59.53 -37.19
CA ALA A 256 12.02 -59.59 -38.52
C ALA A 256 12.43 -61.02 -38.88
#